data_AF-A0A1X7FTX1-F1
#
_entry.id   AF-A0A1X7FTX1-F1
#
_cell.length_a   1.000
_cell.length_b   1.000
_cell.length_c   1.000
_cell.angle_alpha   90.00
_cell.angle_beta   90.00
_cell.angle_gamma   90.00
#
_symmetry.space_group_name_H-M   'P 1'
#
loop_
_entity.id
_entity.type
_entity.pdbx_description
1 polymer ?
#
loop_
_entity_poly.entity_id
_entity_poly.type
_entity_poly.pdbx_seq_one_letter_code
_entity_poly.pdbx_strand_id
1 'polypeptide(L)'
;MALFEGYTTFEPFNSGSIICAGIEPEHERKRSGAFACGLIDLEQIKETILTDNSENNGSEKPLTGAGCSRRDILKFGGIATLSAVLGGGALLGRATPALAQVASKSELAPNDPLDILIVNYDGGTLLDFAGPSEIFHRLPNTNVRYASLNGGDVTLEFGVVYGKTERLADIDKTDLILVPGGSNLTAPMRPGYQAQIRRLAESAKHVTSVCNGSLVLAATGILKGKRSACHWAFVNKLSEYGAIPVPDRFVEDDNGRFMSGGGVTAGIDFALRVAQKLRGQQAAEFTQLVIEYDPAPPFHSGHPKDARPEVVAMVDKKLPGASRGLARIPGVR
;
A
#
# COMPACT_ATOMS: atom_id res chain seq x y z
N MET A 1 15.20 48.83 -19.76
CA MET A 1 14.79 47.42 -19.91
C MET A 1 15.54 46.64 -18.83
N ALA A 2 15.03 46.46 -17.62
CA ALA A 2 13.63 46.40 -17.16
C ALA A 2 12.84 45.26 -17.81
N LEU A 3 12.18 44.35 -17.08
CA LEU A 3 12.16 44.12 -15.61
C LEU A 3 11.94 42.61 -15.34
N PHE A 4 12.37 42.11 -14.18
CA PHE A 4 11.95 40.82 -13.62
C PHE A 4 11.26 41.11 -12.28
N GLU A 5 9.94 41.04 -12.25
CA GLU A 5 9.11 41.19 -11.05
C GLU A 5 8.06 40.07 -11.06
N GLY A 6 7.78 39.46 -9.90
CA GLY A 6 6.87 38.30 -9.85
C GLY A 6 7.03 37.33 -8.68
N TYR A 7 7.71 37.70 -7.58
CA TYR A 7 7.68 36.92 -6.34
C TYR A 7 6.84 37.66 -5.29
N THR A 8 5.67 37.09 -4.98
CA THR A 8 4.73 37.62 -3.99
C THR A 8 5.29 37.44 -2.57
N THR A 9 5.12 38.45 -1.72
CA THR A 9 5.73 38.53 -0.39
C THR A 9 5.06 37.64 0.65
N PHE A 10 5.87 36.96 1.48
CA PHE A 10 5.45 36.37 2.74
C PHE A 10 5.29 37.48 3.80
N GLU A 11 4.15 37.55 4.49
CA GLU A 11 4.01 38.41 5.68
C GLU A 11 4.44 37.67 6.97
N PRO A 12 5.11 38.35 7.92
CA PRO A 12 5.49 37.76 9.19
C PRO A 12 4.35 37.85 10.23
N PHE A 13 4.00 36.72 10.85
CA PHE A 13 3.12 36.73 12.03
C PHE A 13 3.81 37.42 13.22
N ASN A 14 3.15 38.42 13.80
CA ASN A 14 3.67 39.19 14.92
C ASN A 14 3.31 38.56 16.29
N SER A 15 4.08 38.86 17.33
CA SER A 15 3.99 38.26 18.66
C SER A 15 3.03 38.99 19.62
N GLY A 16 2.35 38.21 20.47
CA GLY A 16 1.49 38.69 21.57
C GLY A 16 0.09 38.06 21.53
N SER A 17 -0.58 37.72 22.63
CA SER A 17 -0.23 37.94 24.05
C SER A 17 -0.78 36.82 24.94
N ILE A 18 -0.16 36.64 26.11
CA ILE A 18 -0.66 35.76 27.18
C ILE A 18 -1.86 36.44 27.86
N ILE A 19 -2.97 35.71 28.02
CA ILE A 19 -4.00 36.04 29.01
C ILE A 19 -4.32 34.77 29.81
N CYS A 20 -3.89 34.73 31.07
CA CYS A 20 -4.41 33.78 32.04
C CYS A 20 -5.68 34.37 32.67
N ALA A 21 -6.79 33.63 32.62
CA ALA A 21 -8.00 33.93 33.37
C ALA A 21 -8.62 32.61 33.84
N GLY A 22 -8.35 32.23 35.09
CA GLY A 22 -9.05 31.13 35.76
C GLY A 22 -10.03 31.69 36.79
N ILE A 23 -11.18 31.05 36.93
CA ILE A 23 -12.05 31.06 38.12
C ILE A 23 -12.93 29.79 38.04
N GLU A 24 -12.99 29.07 39.15
CA GLU A 24 -13.79 27.87 39.44
C GLU A 24 -14.98 28.24 40.37
N PRO A 25 -15.87 27.33 40.84
CA PRO A 25 -16.05 25.88 40.58
C PRO A 25 -17.53 25.46 40.29
N GLU A 26 -17.79 24.14 40.39
CA GLU A 26 -19.08 23.46 40.67
C GLU A 26 -20.19 23.46 39.60
N HIS A 27 -20.77 22.30 39.26
CA HIS A 27 -21.64 21.54 40.19
C HIS A 27 -21.71 20.02 39.90
N GLU A 28 -22.03 19.19 40.90
CA GLU A 28 -22.09 17.72 40.78
C GLU A 28 -23.26 17.19 39.91
N ARG A 29 -23.06 16.02 39.25
CA ARG A 29 -24.12 15.00 39.24
C ARG A 29 -23.62 13.54 39.16
N LYS A 30 -23.85 12.83 40.27
CA LYS A 30 -23.46 11.45 40.62
C LYS A 30 -23.94 10.34 39.66
N ARG A 31 -23.13 9.26 39.63
CA ARG A 31 -23.40 7.81 39.37
C ARG A 31 -22.71 7.25 38.13
N SER A 32 -22.16 6.03 38.07
CA SER A 32 -21.74 4.96 39.01
C SER A 32 -21.59 3.71 38.13
N GLY A 33 -20.51 2.93 38.23
CA GLY A 33 -20.39 1.69 37.45
C GLY A 33 -18.94 1.32 37.15
N ALA A 34 -18.34 0.48 37.99
CA ALA A 34 -17.01 -0.03 37.75
C ALA A 34 -17.04 -1.19 36.74
N PHE A 35 -16.20 -1.12 35.70
CA PHE A 35 -15.77 -2.29 34.94
C PHE A 35 -14.25 -2.26 34.85
N ALA A 36 -13.60 -3.20 35.54
CA ALA A 36 -12.16 -3.37 35.44
C ALA A 36 -11.82 -4.01 34.10
N CYS A 37 -10.93 -3.38 33.34
CA CYS A 37 -10.24 -4.00 32.21
C CYS A 37 -8.76 -4.07 32.56
N GLY A 38 -8.14 -5.24 32.40
CA GLY A 38 -6.80 -5.50 32.91
C GLY A 38 -5.72 -4.73 32.15
N LEU A 39 -5.10 -3.75 32.80
CA LEU A 39 -3.77 -3.29 32.44
C LEU A 39 -2.80 -4.44 32.73
N ILE A 40 -2.06 -4.89 31.70
CA ILE A 40 -0.92 -5.78 31.88
C ILE A 40 0.25 -4.93 32.36
N ASP A 41 0.82 -5.31 33.48
CA ASP A 41 1.92 -4.60 34.13
C ASP A 41 3.19 -4.62 33.25
N LEU A 42 3.89 -3.48 33.18
CA LEU A 42 5.04 -3.26 32.31
C LEU A 42 6.40 -3.36 33.04
N GLU A 43 6.41 -3.56 34.36
CA GLU A 43 7.65 -3.72 35.13
C GLU A 43 8.33 -5.09 34.91
N GLN A 44 7.59 -6.12 34.46
CA GLN A 44 8.07 -7.52 34.46
C GLN A 44 9.04 -7.93 33.33
N ILE A 45 9.62 -6.98 32.58
CA ILE A 45 10.59 -7.25 31.50
C ILE A 45 11.89 -6.44 31.71
N LYS A 46 12.59 -6.72 32.83
CA LYS A 46 13.93 -6.16 33.13
C LYS A 46 14.99 -7.17 33.61
N GLU A 47 14.63 -8.39 34.02
CA GLU A 47 15.55 -9.34 34.67
C GLU A 47 15.88 -10.58 33.80
N THR A 48 16.21 -10.41 32.52
CA THR A 48 16.65 -11.56 31.67
C THR A 48 17.68 -11.22 30.60
N ILE A 49 18.38 -10.08 30.71
CA ILE A 49 19.54 -9.74 29.86
C ILE A 49 20.64 -9.11 30.73
N LEU A 50 21.19 -9.89 31.70
CA LEU A 50 22.35 -9.44 32.48
C LEU A 50 23.22 -10.55 33.10
N THR A 51 23.38 -11.68 32.41
CA THR A 51 24.51 -12.62 32.60
C THR A 51 24.66 -13.53 31.37
N ASP A 52 25.65 -13.27 30.53
CA ASP A 52 26.74 -14.24 30.29
C ASP A 52 27.91 -13.55 29.58
N ASN A 53 29.13 -13.68 30.10
CA ASN A 53 30.35 -13.13 29.47
C ASN A 53 31.62 -13.65 30.17
N SER A 54 32.58 -14.19 29.41
CA SER A 54 33.76 -14.96 29.87
C SER A 54 33.39 -16.27 30.61
N GLU A 55 34.11 -17.38 30.48
CA GLU A 55 35.58 -17.51 30.46
C GLU A 55 36.20 -18.00 29.12
N ASN A 56 37.53 -18.06 29.10
CA ASN A 56 38.38 -18.34 27.94
C ASN A 56 39.58 -19.21 28.34
N ASN A 57 39.70 -20.41 27.78
CA ASN A 57 40.89 -21.26 27.71
C ASN A 57 40.61 -22.43 26.72
N GLY A 58 41.54 -22.95 25.93
CA GLY A 58 42.94 -22.55 25.76
C GLY A 58 43.84 -23.76 25.44
N SER A 59 44.07 -24.07 24.15
CA SER A 59 45.11 -25.02 23.73
C SER A 59 45.61 -24.77 22.30
N GLU A 60 46.93 -24.73 22.14
CA GLU A 60 47.61 -24.63 20.85
C GLU A 60 48.15 -26.00 20.40
N LYS A 61 48.17 -26.29 19.09
CA LYS A 61 49.40 -26.19 18.29
C LYS A 61 49.17 -26.45 16.78
N PRO A 62 50.08 -26.00 15.89
CA PRO A 62 49.79 -25.82 14.46
C PRO A 62 50.32 -26.94 13.56
N LEU A 63 49.82 -26.95 12.31
CA LEU A 63 50.55 -27.46 11.15
C LEU A 63 50.55 -26.41 10.02
N THR A 64 51.61 -26.43 9.21
CA THR A 64 51.97 -25.39 8.25
C THR A 64 51.72 -25.82 6.80
N GLY A 65 51.42 -24.87 5.89
CA GLY A 65 51.33 -25.11 4.45
C GLY A 65 51.10 -23.82 3.64
N ALA A 66 51.74 -23.72 2.47
CA ALA A 66 51.73 -22.60 1.51
C ALA A 66 50.33 -21.98 1.24
N GLY A 67 50.18 -20.71 0.83
CA GLY A 67 50.86 -20.03 -0.28
C GLY A 67 50.19 -20.41 -1.62
N CYS A 68 49.85 -19.51 -2.56
CA CYS A 68 50.48 -18.23 -2.91
C CYS A 68 49.45 -17.12 -3.27
N SER A 69 49.84 -16.13 -4.09
CA SER A 69 49.17 -14.82 -4.25
C SER A 69 48.79 -14.46 -5.70
N ARG A 70 47.98 -13.41 -5.81
CA ARG A 70 47.52 -12.58 -6.95
C ARG A 70 48.31 -12.63 -8.28
N ARG A 71 47.52 -12.52 -9.38
CA ARG A 71 47.82 -12.07 -10.77
C ARG A 71 48.44 -13.07 -11.75
N ASP A 72 47.69 -13.35 -12.82
CA ASP A 72 48.03 -13.17 -14.26
C ASP A 72 46.68 -13.03 -15.02
N ILE A 73 46.43 -12.27 -16.11
CA ILE A 73 47.19 -11.61 -17.21
C ILE A 73 47.15 -12.41 -18.54
N LEU A 74 47.03 -11.65 -19.65
CA LEU A 74 46.84 -12.04 -21.08
C LEU A 74 45.43 -12.54 -21.47
N LYS A 75 44.81 -12.22 -22.62
CA LYS A 75 45.04 -11.43 -23.87
C LYS A 75 44.90 -12.30 -25.13
N PHE A 76 43.83 -12.06 -25.90
CA PHE A 76 43.71 -12.19 -27.36
C PHE A 76 42.78 -11.05 -27.82
N GLY A 77 42.86 -10.42 -29.00
CA GLY A 77 43.62 -10.73 -30.22
C GLY A 77 42.70 -11.29 -31.31
N GLY A 78 42.39 -10.62 -32.43
CA GLY A 78 42.91 -9.34 -32.93
C GLY A 78 42.12 -8.75 -34.13
N ILE A 79 42.84 -8.37 -35.19
CA ILE A 79 42.45 -7.42 -36.27
C ILE A 79 42.71 -8.08 -37.66
N ALA A 80 42.03 -7.79 -38.79
CA ALA A 80 41.09 -6.70 -39.15
C ALA A 80 39.66 -7.22 -39.51
N THR A 81 38.92 -6.89 -40.59
CA THR A 81 39.15 -6.24 -41.92
C THR A 81 37.98 -5.32 -42.34
N LEU A 82 38.24 -4.36 -43.24
CA LEU A 82 37.25 -3.47 -43.87
C LEU A 82 37.03 -3.88 -45.35
N SER A 83 35.78 -3.91 -45.81
CA SER A 83 35.43 -4.04 -47.24
C SER A 83 34.23 -3.15 -47.59
N ALA A 84 34.40 -2.25 -48.55
CA ALA A 84 33.34 -1.40 -49.06
C ALA A 84 32.95 -1.81 -50.48
N VAL A 85 31.64 -1.85 -50.77
CA VAL A 85 31.10 -1.98 -52.13
C VAL A 85 30.02 -0.92 -52.33
N LEU A 86 30.23 -0.05 -53.31
CA LEU A 86 29.23 0.89 -53.79
C LEU A 86 28.32 0.17 -54.79
N GLY A 87 27.01 0.17 -54.53
CA GLY A 87 25.98 -0.33 -55.44
C GLY A 87 24.65 0.32 -55.11
N GLY A 88 24.21 1.26 -55.94
CA GLY A 88 22.96 2.00 -55.72
C GLY A 88 21.73 1.23 -56.20
N GLY A 89 20.61 1.37 -55.49
CA GLY A 89 19.33 0.81 -55.93
C GLY A 89 18.15 1.14 -55.01
N ALA A 90 17.07 1.62 -55.62
CA ALA A 90 15.70 1.78 -55.09
C ALA A 90 15.47 2.70 -53.86
N LEU A 91 14.47 3.58 -54.02
CA LEU A 91 13.82 4.27 -52.91
C LEU A 91 13.04 3.26 -52.04
N LEU A 92 13.42 3.14 -50.77
CA LEU A 92 12.54 2.62 -49.72
C LEU A 92 12.28 3.74 -48.72
N GLY A 93 11.16 4.44 -48.93
CA GLY A 93 10.64 5.35 -47.92
C GLY A 93 10.37 4.57 -46.64
N ARG A 94 11.06 4.94 -45.55
CA ARG A 94 10.75 4.39 -44.22
C ARG A 94 9.35 4.86 -43.84
N ALA A 95 8.35 4.01 -44.08
CA ALA A 95 7.13 4.05 -43.32
C ALA A 95 7.53 4.01 -41.84
N THR A 96 7.20 5.07 -41.10
CA THR A 96 7.22 4.99 -39.64
C THR A 96 6.31 3.83 -39.25
N PRO A 97 6.77 2.89 -38.40
CA PRO A 97 5.82 2.01 -37.75
C PRO A 97 4.98 2.92 -36.86
N ALA A 98 3.80 3.27 -37.35
CA ALA A 98 2.75 3.80 -36.52
C ALA A 98 2.47 2.70 -35.49
N LEU A 99 3.04 2.86 -34.30
CA LEU A 99 2.51 2.29 -33.07
C LEU A 99 1.13 2.94 -32.89
N ALA A 100 0.17 2.44 -33.67
CA ALA A 100 -1.25 2.52 -33.42
C ALA A 100 -1.48 1.69 -32.15
N GLN A 101 -1.04 2.26 -31.04
CA GLN A 101 -1.29 1.80 -29.69
C GLN A 101 -2.79 1.59 -29.62
N VAL A 102 -3.20 0.33 -29.50
CA VAL A 102 -4.60 -0.04 -29.31
C VAL A 102 -4.94 0.38 -27.89
N ALA A 103 -5.21 1.69 -27.74
CA ALA A 103 -5.47 2.34 -26.48
C ALA A 103 -6.56 1.54 -25.77
N SER A 104 -6.21 1.01 -24.60
CA SER A 104 -7.14 0.14 -23.88
C SER A 104 -8.38 0.96 -23.54
N LYS A 105 -9.57 0.36 -23.65
CA LYS A 105 -10.85 1.07 -23.49
C LYS A 105 -11.13 1.57 -22.06
N SER A 106 -10.13 1.54 -21.19
CA SER A 106 -10.09 2.00 -19.80
C SER A 106 -9.08 3.12 -19.52
N GLU A 107 -8.26 3.52 -20.50
CA GLU A 107 -7.29 4.62 -20.35
C GLU A 107 -8.02 5.97 -20.53
N LEU A 108 -7.89 6.87 -19.56
CA LEU A 108 -8.49 8.21 -19.57
C LEU A 108 -7.43 9.24 -19.96
N ALA A 109 -7.81 10.27 -20.72
CA ALA A 109 -6.89 11.33 -21.10
C ALA A 109 -6.41 12.11 -19.86
N PRO A 110 -5.22 12.75 -19.88
CA PRO A 110 -4.70 13.52 -18.75
C PRO A 110 -5.62 14.65 -18.27
N ASN A 111 -6.50 15.15 -19.14
CA ASN A 111 -7.46 16.20 -18.83
C ASN A 111 -8.85 15.67 -18.41
N ASP A 112 -9.13 14.37 -18.51
CA ASP A 112 -10.40 13.81 -18.09
C ASP A 112 -10.46 13.75 -16.55
N PRO A 113 -11.47 14.32 -15.88
CA PRO A 113 -11.55 14.29 -14.42
C PRO A 113 -11.71 12.86 -13.90
N LEU A 114 -11.05 12.56 -12.78
CA LEU A 114 -11.11 11.29 -12.07
C LEU A 114 -11.36 11.54 -10.58
N ASP A 115 -12.54 11.18 -10.08
CA ASP A 115 -12.86 11.24 -8.65
C ASP A 115 -12.52 9.91 -7.97
N ILE A 116 -11.68 9.96 -6.93
CA ILE A 116 -11.21 8.80 -6.16
C ILE A 116 -11.66 8.95 -4.71
N LEU A 117 -12.46 8.01 -4.23
CA LEU A 117 -12.94 7.97 -2.84
C LEU A 117 -12.23 6.89 -2.03
N ILE A 118 -11.45 7.31 -1.04
CA ILE A 118 -10.83 6.47 -0.02
C ILE A 118 -11.80 6.32 1.17
N VAL A 119 -12.04 5.10 1.62
CA VAL A 119 -12.92 4.81 2.76
C VAL A 119 -12.10 4.66 4.04
N ASN A 120 -12.36 5.49 5.05
CA ASN A 120 -11.64 5.50 6.33
C ASN A 120 -12.56 5.11 7.49
N TYR A 121 -12.13 4.18 8.33
CA TYR A 121 -12.90 3.66 9.47
C TYR A 121 -12.00 3.37 10.68
N ASP A 122 -12.60 3.33 11.88
CA ASP A 122 -11.85 3.11 13.12
C ASP A 122 -11.17 1.74 13.13
N GLY A 123 -9.87 1.73 13.44
CA GLY A 123 -9.02 0.53 13.38
C GLY A 123 -8.57 0.11 11.96
N GLY A 124 -8.78 0.97 10.95
CA GLY A 124 -8.13 0.86 9.64
C GLY A 124 -6.61 1.04 9.71
N THR A 125 -5.88 0.44 8.78
CA THR A 125 -4.42 0.57 8.66
C THR A 125 -4.07 1.81 7.85
N LEU A 126 -3.23 2.71 8.41
CA LEU A 126 -2.85 3.96 7.76
C LEU A 126 -2.19 3.73 6.39
N LEU A 127 -1.23 2.80 6.32
CA LEU A 127 -0.41 2.58 5.12
C LEU A 127 -1.22 1.99 3.95
N ASP A 128 -2.29 1.25 4.24
CA ASP A 128 -3.18 0.64 3.24
C ASP A 128 -3.88 1.67 2.34
N PHE A 129 -4.07 2.90 2.83
CA PHE A 129 -4.61 4.01 2.03
C PHE A 129 -3.60 5.13 1.80
N ALA A 130 -2.67 5.39 2.71
CA ALA A 130 -1.64 6.42 2.51
C ALA A 130 -0.71 6.08 1.33
N GLY A 131 -0.33 4.80 1.16
CA GLY A 131 0.46 4.34 0.03
C GLY A 131 -0.24 4.58 -1.32
N PRO A 132 -1.47 4.10 -1.53
CA PRO A 132 -2.26 4.44 -2.71
C PRO A 132 -2.52 5.93 -2.92
N SER A 133 -2.79 6.66 -1.83
CA SER A 133 -3.11 8.10 -1.90
C SER A 133 -1.94 8.93 -2.43
N GLU A 134 -0.71 8.63 -2.00
CA GLU A 134 0.51 9.30 -2.45
C GLU A 134 0.72 9.17 -3.97
N ILE A 135 0.38 8.01 -4.54
CA ILE A 135 0.36 7.78 -5.99
C ILE A 135 -0.79 8.56 -6.65
N PHE A 136 -2.00 8.45 -6.12
CA PHE A 136 -3.20 9.02 -6.72
C PHE A 136 -3.20 10.56 -6.78
N HIS A 137 -2.61 11.25 -5.79
CA HIS A 137 -2.45 12.72 -5.81
C HIS A 137 -1.53 13.24 -6.92
N ARG A 138 -0.71 12.38 -7.54
CA ARG A 138 0.21 12.75 -8.64
C ARG A 138 -0.34 12.47 -10.03
N LEU A 139 -1.53 11.88 -10.12
CA LEU A 139 -2.19 11.59 -11.38
C LEU A 139 -2.85 12.87 -11.97
N PRO A 140 -2.66 13.18 -13.26
CA PRO A 140 -3.28 14.34 -13.90
C PRO A 140 -4.80 14.40 -13.67
N ASN A 141 -5.35 15.62 -13.48
CA ASN A 141 -6.76 15.91 -13.20
C ASN A 141 -7.48 14.89 -12.29
N THR A 142 -6.86 14.56 -11.16
CA THR A 142 -7.38 13.58 -10.18
C THR A 142 -7.75 14.27 -8.88
N ASN A 143 -8.96 13.99 -8.39
CA ASN A 143 -9.45 14.44 -7.09
C ASN A 143 -9.46 13.25 -6.13
N VAL A 144 -8.77 13.35 -4.99
CA VAL A 144 -8.70 12.27 -3.99
C VAL A 144 -9.42 12.72 -2.72
N ARG A 145 -10.45 11.97 -2.35
CA ARG A 145 -11.38 12.24 -1.25
C ARG A 145 -11.27 11.15 -0.19
N TYR A 146 -11.66 11.48 1.03
CA TYR A 146 -11.57 10.59 2.19
C TYR A 146 -12.90 10.62 2.93
N ALA A 147 -13.53 9.47 3.15
CA ALA A 147 -14.87 9.41 3.73
C ALA A 147 -15.06 8.29 4.75
N SER A 148 -15.78 8.62 5.83
CA SER A 148 -16.18 7.69 6.89
C SER A 148 -17.70 7.63 7.01
N LEU A 149 -18.23 6.68 7.79
CA LEU A 149 -19.68 6.49 7.95
C LEU A 149 -20.43 7.76 8.38
N ASN A 150 -19.82 8.57 9.25
CA ASN A 150 -20.43 9.78 9.80
C ASN A 150 -19.76 11.08 9.33
N GLY A 151 -18.58 11.00 8.70
CA GLY A 151 -17.68 12.13 8.51
C GLY A 151 -16.95 12.54 9.79
N GLY A 152 -16.08 13.53 9.68
CA GLY A 152 -15.23 14.00 10.79
C GLY A 152 -13.99 13.14 10.98
N ASP A 153 -13.59 12.91 12.23
CA ASP A 153 -12.30 12.31 12.56
C ASP A 153 -12.43 10.81 12.87
N VAL A 154 -11.42 10.05 12.44
CA VAL A 154 -11.38 8.58 12.50
C VAL A 154 -10.14 8.13 13.28
N THR A 155 -10.29 7.19 14.21
CA THR A 155 -9.16 6.65 14.99
C THR A 155 -8.64 5.37 14.35
N LEU A 156 -7.57 5.50 13.57
CA LEU A 156 -6.87 4.37 12.94
C LEU A 156 -6.13 3.51 13.97
N GLU A 157 -5.56 2.40 13.51
CA GLU A 157 -4.69 1.59 14.38
C GLU A 157 -3.47 2.38 14.92
N PHE A 158 -2.93 1.90 16.03
CA PHE A 158 -1.88 2.56 16.82
C PHE A 158 -2.25 3.98 17.33
N GLY A 159 -3.52 4.39 17.23
CA GLY A 159 -4.02 5.66 17.77
C GLY A 159 -3.82 6.85 16.84
N VAL A 160 -3.47 6.64 15.57
CA VAL A 160 -3.37 7.75 14.60
C VAL A 160 -4.76 8.27 14.26
N VAL A 161 -5.04 9.53 14.57
CA VAL A 161 -6.30 10.18 14.18
C VAL A 161 -6.16 10.74 12.76
N TYR A 162 -7.02 10.28 11.84
CA TYR A 162 -7.15 10.85 10.50
C TYR A 162 -8.42 11.70 10.42
N GLY A 163 -8.24 13.01 10.23
CA GLY A 163 -9.30 13.99 10.43
C GLY A 163 -10.07 14.43 9.18
N LYS A 164 -11.16 15.14 9.40
CA LYS A 164 -11.95 15.86 8.36
C LYS A 164 -12.46 14.98 7.20
N THR A 165 -12.76 13.72 7.45
CA THR A 165 -13.40 12.85 6.44
C THR A 165 -14.80 13.35 6.07
N GLU A 166 -15.18 13.19 4.81
CA GLU A 166 -16.57 13.37 4.35
C GLU A 166 -17.49 12.29 4.93
N ARG A 167 -18.79 12.58 5.05
CA ARG A 167 -19.78 11.57 5.43
C ARG A 167 -20.18 10.75 4.20
N LEU A 168 -19.98 9.44 4.24
CA LEU A 168 -20.30 8.53 3.12
C LEU A 168 -21.76 8.65 2.62
N ALA A 169 -22.70 9.02 3.49
CA ALA A 169 -24.11 9.24 3.12
C ALA A 169 -24.34 10.50 2.24
N ASP A 170 -23.41 11.47 2.24
CA ASP A 170 -23.52 12.73 1.51
C ASP A 170 -22.87 12.65 0.11
N ILE A 171 -22.31 11.49 -0.25
CA ILE A 171 -21.57 11.28 -1.49
C ILE A 171 -22.46 10.52 -2.47
N ASP A 172 -22.87 11.14 -3.57
CA ASP A 172 -23.71 10.51 -4.59
C ASP A 172 -22.98 9.39 -5.34
N LYS A 173 -21.76 9.70 -5.82
CA LYS A 173 -20.94 8.86 -6.70
C LYS A 173 -19.46 9.19 -6.56
N THR A 174 -18.63 8.33 -7.14
CA THR A 174 -17.20 8.52 -7.39
C THR A 174 -16.80 7.67 -8.61
N ASP A 175 -15.63 7.88 -9.22
CA ASP A 175 -15.17 7.04 -10.34
C ASP A 175 -14.46 5.78 -9.84
N LEU A 176 -13.63 5.92 -8.80
CA LEU A 176 -12.93 4.82 -8.14
C LEU A 176 -13.18 4.84 -6.64
N ILE A 177 -13.60 3.72 -6.06
CA ILE A 177 -13.65 3.54 -4.60
C ILE A 177 -12.48 2.66 -4.13
N LEU A 178 -11.80 3.06 -3.06
CA LEU A 178 -10.75 2.30 -2.38
C LEU A 178 -11.17 1.97 -0.94
N VAL A 179 -11.24 0.67 -0.64
CA VAL A 179 -11.44 0.17 0.72
C VAL A 179 -10.11 -0.41 1.26
N PRO A 180 -9.40 0.31 2.15
CA PRO A 180 -8.21 -0.22 2.82
C PRO A 180 -8.57 -1.32 3.81
N GLY A 181 -7.55 -2.05 4.28
CA GLY A 181 -7.67 -2.96 5.40
C GLY A 181 -7.46 -2.30 6.76
N GLY A 182 -7.36 -3.14 7.78
CA GLY A 182 -7.15 -2.74 9.17
C GLY A 182 -6.94 -3.95 10.09
N SER A 183 -6.30 -3.70 11.23
CA SER A 183 -6.26 -4.68 12.34
C SER A 183 -7.64 -4.90 12.99
N ASN A 184 -8.59 -3.97 12.83
CA ASN A 184 -9.96 -4.13 13.30
C ASN A 184 -11.01 -3.75 12.24
N LEU A 185 -11.70 -4.76 11.69
CA LEU A 185 -12.79 -4.58 10.72
C LEU A 185 -14.19 -4.45 11.36
N THR A 186 -14.30 -4.32 12.70
CA THR A 186 -15.61 -4.28 13.39
C THR A 186 -16.48 -3.08 12.99
N ALA A 187 -15.89 -1.94 12.65
CA ALA A 187 -16.62 -0.77 12.18
C ALA A 187 -17.18 -0.94 10.73
N PRO A 188 -16.36 -1.23 9.70
CA PRO A 188 -16.82 -1.36 8.32
C PRO A 188 -17.70 -2.59 8.06
N MET A 189 -17.65 -3.60 8.94
CA MET A 189 -18.49 -4.80 8.82
C MET A 189 -19.91 -4.63 9.41
N ARG A 190 -20.28 -3.44 9.89
CA ARG A 190 -21.65 -3.14 10.34
C ARG A 190 -22.58 -2.93 9.13
N PRO A 191 -23.85 -3.40 9.15
CA PRO A 191 -24.76 -3.31 7.99
C PRO A 191 -24.91 -1.89 7.41
N GLY A 192 -25.02 -0.86 8.26
CA GLY A 192 -25.11 0.53 7.79
C GLY A 192 -23.86 1.04 7.08
N TYR A 193 -22.68 0.53 7.46
CA TYR A 193 -21.41 0.85 6.78
C TYR A 193 -21.32 0.10 5.45
N GLN A 194 -21.57 -1.22 5.48
CA GLN A 194 -21.59 -2.06 4.28
C GLN A 194 -22.57 -1.55 3.22
N ALA A 195 -23.75 -1.06 3.62
CA ALA A 195 -24.74 -0.49 2.72
C ALA A 195 -24.22 0.76 1.98
N GLN A 196 -23.48 1.65 2.66
CA GLN A 196 -22.90 2.85 2.01
C GLN A 196 -21.73 2.49 1.10
N ILE A 197 -20.82 1.61 1.53
CA ILE A 197 -19.74 1.09 0.67
C ILE A 197 -20.33 0.43 -0.58
N ARG A 198 -21.37 -0.39 -0.42
CA ARG A 198 -22.04 -1.07 -1.53
C ARG A 198 -22.67 -0.09 -2.52
N ARG A 199 -23.45 0.89 -2.03
CA ARG A 199 -24.11 1.91 -2.86
C ARG A 199 -23.13 2.66 -3.76
N LEU A 200 -21.94 2.97 -3.23
CA LEU A 200 -20.86 3.64 -3.95
C LEU A 200 -20.11 2.68 -4.88
N ALA A 201 -19.88 1.43 -4.49
CA ALA A 201 -19.25 0.41 -5.34
C ALA A 201 -20.14 -0.06 -6.50
N GLU A 202 -21.46 -0.01 -6.36
CA GLU A 202 -22.40 -0.33 -7.44
C GLU A 202 -22.40 0.73 -8.56
N SER A 203 -22.13 2.01 -8.21
CA SER A 203 -22.07 3.13 -9.16
C SER A 203 -20.65 3.48 -9.66
N ALA A 204 -19.59 3.12 -8.92
CA ALA A 204 -18.21 3.36 -9.32
C ALA A 204 -17.79 2.53 -10.55
N LYS A 205 -16.94 3.12 -11.40
CA LYS A 205 -16.28 2.45 -12.54
C LYS A 205 -15.26 1.42 -12.05
N HIS A 206 -14.57 1.73 -10.96
CA HIS A 206 -13.52 0.91 -10.36
C HIS A 206 -13.78 0.69 -8.87
N VAL A 207 -13.88 -0.57 -8.46
CA VAL A 207 -14.11 -1.02 -7.08
C VAL A 207 -12.82 -1.68 -6.59
N THR A 208 -12.17 -1.07 -5.62
CA THR A 208 -10.79 -1.43 -5.26
C THR A 208 -10.54 -1.57 -3.78
N SER A 209 -9.48 -2.32 -3.43
CA SER A 209 -9.10 -2.56 -2.04
C SER A 209 -7.63 -2.93 -1.88
N VAL A 210 -7.12 -2.79 -0.66
CA VAL A 210 -5.78 -3.22 -0.24
C VAL A 210 -5.92 -4.08 1.02
N CYS A 211 -4.96 -4.99 1.24
CA CYS A 211 -4.86 -5.80 2.44
C CYS A 211 -6.14 -6.62 2.71
N ASN A 212 -6.68 -6.63 3.92
CA ASN A 212 -7.95 -7.30 4.23
C ASN A 212 -9.21 -6.47 3.92
N GLY A 213 -9.07 -5.28 3.30
CA GLY A 213 -10.19 -4.44 2.84
C GLY A 213 -11.05 -5.12 1.77
N SER A 214 -10.50 -6.08 1.02
CA SER A 214 -11.28 -6.92 0.10
C SER A 214 -12.30 -7.81 0.80
N LEU A 215 -12.12 -8.12 2.10
CA LEU A 215 -13.14 -8.83 2.89
C LEU A 215 -14.33 -7.93 3.22
N VAL A 216 -14.11 -6.63 3.46
CA VAL A 216 -15.19 -5.65 3.65
C VAL A 216 -16.03 -5.55 2.38
N LEU A 217 -15.38 -5.42 1.22
CA LEU A 217 -16.06 -5.44 -0.08
C LEU A 217 -16.80 -6.77 -0.31
N ALA A 218 -16.16 -7.91 -0.08
CA ALA A 218 -16.78 -9.21 -0.29
C ALA A 218 -18.01 -9.42 0.61
N ALA A 219 -17.98 -8.92 1.85
CA ALA A 219 -19.12 -8.97 2.77
C ALA A 219 -20.32 -8.10 2.33
N THR A 220 -20.13 -7.09 1.47
CA THR A 220 -21.27 -6.40 0.81
C THR A 220 -21.95 -7.25 -0.27
N GLY A 221 -21.29 -8.32 -0.73
CA GLY A 221 -21.67 -9.15 -1.87
C GLY A 221 -21.14 -8.68 -3.23
N ILE A 222 -20.49 -7.51 -3.34
CA ILE A 222 -20.07 -6.94 -4.63
C ILE A 222 -18.98 -7.75 -5.35
N LEU A 223 -18.17 -8.52 -4.61
CA LEU A 223 -17.11 -9.39 -5.16
C LEU A 223 -17.56 -10.84 -5.44
N LYS A 224 -18.86 -11.15 -5.36
CA LYS A 224 -19.35 -12.52 -5.57
C LYS A 224 -19.02 -13.01 -6.99
N GLY A 225 -18.23 -14.08 -7.10
CA GLY A 225 -17.72 -14.63 -8.36
C GLY A 225 -16.56 -13.86 -8.99
N LYS A 226 -15.96 -12.88 -8.29
CA LYS A 226 -14.83 -12.07 -8.77
C LYS A 226 -13.52 -12.48 -8.12
N ARG A 227 -12.42 -12.46 -8.87
CA ARG A 227 -11.06 -12.63 -8.35
C ARG A 227 -10.67 -11.43 -7.50
N SER A 228 -10.01 -11.67 -6.37
CA SER A 228 -9.45 -10.59 -5.55
C SER A 228 -8.22 -11.03 -4.77
N ALA A 229 -7.28 -10.08 -4.61
CA ALA A 229 -6.18 -10.17 -3.67
C ALA A 229 -6.68 -9.92 -2.24
N CYS A 230 -5.89 -10.33 -1.26
CA CYS A 230 -6.09 -9.98 0.14
C CYS A 230 -4.75 -10.09 0.88
N HIS A 231 -4.68 -9.64 2.13
CA HIS A 231 -3.58 -9.97 3.02
C HIS A 231 -3.44 -11.50 3.16
N TRP A 232 -2.20 -12.01 3.03
CA TRP A 232 -1.89 -13.46 2.96
C TRP A 232 -2.47 -14.27 4.12
N ALA A 233 -2.56 -13.69 5.33
CA ALA A 233 -3.13 -14.34 6.52
C ALA A 233 -4.65 -14.63 6.41
N PHE A 234 -5.35 -13.93 5.51
CA PHE A 234 -6.80 -13.92 5.43
C PHE A 234 -7.36 -14.16 4.02
N VAL A 235 -6.52 -14.36 3.00
CA VAL A 235 -6.98 -14.45 1.60
C VAL A 235 -7.95 -15.61 1.36
N ASN A 236 -7.81 -16.75 2.06
CA ASN A 236 -8.81 -17.83 2.03
C ASN A 236 -10.23 -17.41 2.48
N LYS A 237 -10.39 -16.29 3.21
CA LYS A 237 -11.68 -15.80 3.70
C LYS A 237 -12.55 -15.22 2.57
N LEU A 238 -11.98 -14.84 1.43
CA LEU A 238 -12.75 -14.40 0.26
C LEU A 238 -13.78 -15.45 -0.19
N SER A 239 -13.42 -16.73 -0.14
CA SER A 239 -14.32 -17.84 -0.47
C SER A 239 -15.55 -17.94 0.44
N GLU A 240 -15.45 -17.52 1.71
CA GLU A 240 -16.58 -17.54 2.66
C GLU A 240 -17.66 -16.50 2.29
N TYR A 241 -17.29 -15.50 1.48
CA TYR A 241 -18.19 -14.51 0.88
C TYR A 241 -18.48 -14.78 -0.62
N GLY A 242 -17.99 -15.89 -1.16
CA GLY A 242 -18.16 -16.27 -2.57
C GLY A 242 -17.30 -15.48 -3.56
N ALA A 243 -16.28 -14.75 -3.11
CA ALA A 243 -15.24 -14.20 -3.96
C ALA A 243 -14.14 -15.24 -4.23
N ILE A 244 -13.42 -15.13 -5.34
CA ILE A 244 -12.38 -16.07 -5.76
C ILE A 244 -11.03 -15.59 -5.18
N PRO A 245 -10.42 -16.31 -4.22
CA PRO A 245 -9.16 -15.90 -3.63
C PRO A 245 -8.01 -16.08 -4.62
N VAL A 246 -7.20 -15.04 -4.79
CA VAL A 246 -5.97 -15.09 -5.60
C VAL A 246 -4.81 -14.52 -4.76
N PRO A 247 -3.72 -15.27 -4.51
CA PRO A 247 -2.66 -14.88 -3.58
C PRO A 247 -1.61 -13.91 -4.18
N ASP A 248 -1.95 -13.22 -5.26
CA ASP A 248 -1.03 -12.32 -5.97
C ASP A 248 -0.94 -10.94 -5.30
N ARG A 249 0.18 -10.24 -5.49
CA ARG A 249 0.40 -8.88 -4.93
C ARG A 249 -0.54 -7.83 -5.52
N PHE A 250 -0.98 -8.05 -6.76
CA PHE A 250 -2.01 -7.25 -7.46
C PHE A 250 -2.91 -8.21 -8.26
N VAL A 251 -4.23 -8.01 -8.21
CA VAL A 251 -5.23 -8.81 -8.92
C VAL A 251 -6.22 -7.89 -9.61
N GLU A 252 -6.42 -8.12 -10.91
CA GLU A 252 -7.47 -7.50 -11.74
C GLU A 252 -8.56 -8.54 -12.12
N ASP A 253 -9.82 -8.11 -12.12
CA ASP A 253 -10.98 -8.85 -12.64
C ASP A 253 -11.92 -7.90 -13.42
N ASP A 254 -12.77 -8.46 -14.29
CA ASP A 254 -13.80 -7.73 -15.04
C ASP A 254 -13.28 -6.50 -15.80
N ASN A 255 -12.20 -6.72 -16.58
CA ASN A 255 -11.45 -5.69 -17.32
C ASN A 255 -10.91 -4.56 -16.43
N GLY A 256 -10.79 -4.81 -15.12
CA GLY A 256 -10.38 -3.86 -14.10
C GLY A 256 -11.50 -2.95 -13.59
N ARG A 257 -12.77 -3.36 -13.71
CA ARG A 257 -13.79 -2.90 -12.76
C ARG A 257 -13.43 -3.30 -11.33
N PHE A 258 -12.78 -4.45 -11.12
CA PHE A 258 -12.28 -4.85 -9.81
C PHE A 258 -10.75 -4.93 -9.83
N MET A 259 -10.10 -4.23 -8.91
CA MET A 259 -8.64 -4.23 -8.76
C MET A 259 -8.28 -4.28 -7.28
N SER A 260 -7.34 -5.14 -6.88
CA SER A 260 -7.00 -5.30 -5.46
C SER A 260 -5.52 -5.55 -5.23
N GLY A 261 -4.97 -4.91 -4.20
CA GLY A 261 -3.62 -5.14 -3.69
C GLY A 261 -3.62 -6.18 -2.56
N GLY A 262 -2.50 -6.90 -2.44
CA GLY A 262 -2.24 -7.82 -1.32
C GLY A 262 -1.99 -7.10 0.01
N GLY A 263 -1.19 -7.71 0.89
CA GLY A 263 -0.93 -7.15 2.22
C GLY A 263 -0.21 -5.79 2.23
N VAL A 264 -0.79 -4.82 2.95
CA VAL A 264 -0.23 -3.52 3.36
C VAL A 264 0.57 -2.78 2.29
N THR A 265 1.89 -2.96 2.23
CA THR A 265 2.78 -2.24 1.28
C THR A 265 2.44 -2.51 -0.17
N ALA A 266 1.71 -3.59 -0.46
CA ALA A 266 1.17 -3.87 -1.79
C ALA A 266 0.25 -2.76 -2.32
N GLY A 267 -0.26 -1.87 -1.47
CA GLY A 267 -1.03 -0.69 -1.89
C GLY A 267 -0.24 0.26 -2.81
N ILE A 268 1.07 0.39 -2.67
CA ILE A 268 1.88 1.26 -3.53
C ILE A 268 1.99 0.65 -4.93
N ASP A 269 2.37 -0.63 -5.03
CA ASP A 269 2.42 -1.38 -6.30
C ASP A 269 1.03 -1.43 -6.98
N PHE A 270 -0.03 -1.69 -6.21
CA PHE A 270 -1.41 -1.68 -6.69
C PHE A 270 -1.77 -0.32 -7.29
N ALA A 271 -1.44 0.78 -6.61
CA ALA A 271 -1.79 2.11 -7.09
C ALA A 271 -0.96 2.52 -8.32
N LEU A 272 0.30 2.09 -8.43
CA LEU A 272 1.10 2.25 -9.67
C LEU A 272 0.50 1.44 -10.84
N ARG A 273 -0.07 0.25 -10.58
CA ARG A 273 -0.82 -0.51 -11.60
C ARG A 273 -2.14 0.17 -11.99
N VAL A 274 -2.87 0.73 -11.03
CA VAL A 274 -4.08 1.54 -11.29
C VAL A 274 -3.71 2.80 -12.10
N ALA A 275 -2.64 3.50 -11.75
CA ALA A 275 -2.11 4.63 -12.50
C ALA A 275 -1.80 4.26 -13.95
N GLN A 276 -1.07 3.16 -14.17
CA GLN A 276 -0.74 2.65 -15.50
C GLN A 276 -2.01 2.36 -16.32
N LYS A 277 -3.06 1.82 -15.69
CA LYS A 277 -4.32 1.48 -16.36
C LYS A 277 -5.16 2.71 -16.71
N LEU A 278 -5.26 3.67 -15.79
CA LEU A 278 -6.20 4.81 -15.90
C LEU A 278 -5.58 6.05 -16.55
N ARG A 279 -4.25 6.23 -16.49
CA ARG A 279 -3.53 7.42 -17.01
C ARG A 279 -2.34 7.06 -17.92
N GLY A 280 -2.22 5.80 -18.31
CA GLY A 280 -1.15 5.30 -19.17
C GLY A 280 0.19 5.10 -18.45
N GLN A 281 1.10 4.41 -19.14
CA GLN A 281 2.42 4.04 -18.59
C GLN A 281 3.25 5.25 -18.15
N GLN A 282 3.27 6.34 -18.94
CA GLN A 282 4.06 7.54 -18.65
C GLN A 282 3.67 8.20 -17.32
N ALA A 283 2.38 8.23 -16.97
CA ALA A 283 1.92 8.81 -15.70
C ALA A 283 2.33 7.95 -14.50
N ALA A 284 2.33 6.62 -14.65
CA ALA A 284 2.81 5.69 -13.62
C ALA A 284 4.33 5.80 -13.41
N GLU A 285 5.12 5.82 -14.49
CA GLU A 285 6.59 5.96 -14.44
C GLU A 285 7.01 7.31 -13.87
N PHE A 286 6.36 8.41 -14.29
CA PHE A 286 6.55 9.73 -13.68
C PHE A 286 6.26 9.71 -12.18
N THR A 287 5.13 9.11 -11.78
CA THR A 287 4.72 9.05 -10.37
C THR A 287 5.68 8.20 -9.55
N GLN A 288 6.17 7.08 -10.08
CA GLN A 288 7.17 6.23 -9.42
C GLN A 288 8.48 6.99 -9.19
N LEU A 289 8.97 7.70 -10.21
CA LEU A 289 10.23 8.45 -10.14
C LEU A 289 10.14 9.65 -9.20
N VAL A 290 9.03 10.41 -9.23
CA VAL A 290 8.89 11.66 -8.45
C VAL A 290 8.65 11.42 -6.94
N ILE A 291 8.46 10.17 -6.51
CA ILE A 291 8.48 9.77 -5.09
C ILE A 291 9.68 8.87 -4.73
N GLU A 292 10.62 8.67 -5.66
CA GLU A 292 11.79 7.79 -5.49
C GLU A 292 11.42 6.36 -5.05
N TYR A 293 10.40 5.75 -5.69
CA TYR A 293 9.98 4.38 -5.37
C TYR A 293 10.90 3.33 -6.01
N ASP A 294 12.09 3.20 -5.41
CA ASP A 294 13.07 2.13 -5.61
C ASP A 294 13.24 1.32 -4.30
N PRO A 295 12.31 0.37 -4.00
CA PRO A 295 12.30 -0.31 -2.71
C PRO A 295 13.42 -1.36 -2.59
N ALA A 296 14.34 -1.14 -1.65
CA ALA A 296 15.39 -2.10 -1.27
C ALA A 296 15.18 -2.65 0.18
N PRO A 297 14.32 -3.66 0.40
CA PRO A 297 14.08 -4.21 1.74
C PRO A 297 15.33 -4.88 2.34
N PRO A 298 15.71 -4.58 3.59
CA PRO A 298 16.88 -5.19 4.24
C PRO A 298 16.69 -6.66 4.65
N PHE A 299 15.49 -7.23 4.50
CA PHE A 299 15.16 -8.61 4.84
C PHE A 299 14.18 -9.22 3.83
N HIS A 300 14.41 -10.49 3.45
CA HIS A 300 13.52 -11.25 2.55
C HIS A 300 12.34 -11.93 3.29
N SER A 301 11.80 -11.30 4.33
CA SER A 301 10.72 -11.86 5.17
C SER A 301 9.32 -11.31 4.84
N GLY A 302 9.16 -10.63 3.70
CA GLY A 302 7.92 -9.91 3.33
C GLY A 302 6.75 -10.81 2.89
N HIS A 303 6.98 -12.10 2.70
CA HIS A 303 5.96 -13.08 2.30
C HIS A 303 6.26 -14.44 2.97
N PRO A 304 5.24 -15.20 3.44
CA PRO A 304 5.45 -16.44 4.23
C PRO A 304 6.18 -17.57 3.50
N LYS A 305 6.29 -17.54 2.17
CA LYS A 305 7.10 -18.50 1.38
C LYS A 305 8.62 -18.25 1.50
N ASP A 306 9.00 -17.01 1.77
CA ASP A 306 10.40 -16.53 1.80
C ASP A 306 10.90 -16.31 3.24
N ALA A 307 9.97 -16.03 4.16
CA ALA A 307 10.25 -15.86 5.59
C ALA A 307 10.65 -17.17 6.29
N ARG A 308 11.57 -17.08 7.26
CA ARG A 308 12.02 -18.24 8.05
C ARG A 308 10.87 -18.85 8.87
N PRO A 309 10.78 -20.18 9.04
CA PRO A 309 9.65 -20.85 9.71
C PRO A 309 9.36 -20.34 11.12
N GLU A 310 10.38 -20.00 11.91
CA GLU A 310 10.25 -19.43 13.24
C GLU A 310 9.60 -18.03 13.23
N VAL A 311 9.85 -17.24 12.18
CA VAL A 311 9.20 -15.92 11.99
C VAL A 311 7.73 -16.11 11.62
N VAL A 312 7.41 -17.09 10.78
CA VAL A 312 6.01 -17.45 10.45
C VAL A 312 5.27 -17.91 11.72
N ALA A 313 5.90 -18.75 12.56
CA ALA A 313 5.33 -19.19 13.83
C ALA A 313 5.13 -18.03 14.84
N MET A 314 6.05 -17.06 14.88
CA MET A 314 5.89 -15.84 15.69
C MET A 314 4.70 -14.99 15.22
N VAL A 315 4.45 -14.92 13.90
CA VAL A 315 3.27 -14.23 13.36
C VAL A 315 1.99 -15.02 13.64
N ASP A 316 1.98 -16.34 13.47
CA ASP A 316 0.83 -17.20 13.82
C ASP A 316 0.42 -17.07 15.29
N LYS A 317 1.39 -16.87 16.21
CA LYS A 317 1.10 -16.60 17.63
C LYS A 317 0.40 -15.26 17.86
N LYS A 318 0.63 -14.25 17.00
CA LYS A 318 -0.04 -12.94 17.06
C LYS A 318 -1.34 -12.90 16.24
N LEU A 319 -1.43 -13.67 15.16
CA LEU A 319 -2.57 -13.75 14.24
C LEU A 319 -2.96 -15.24 14.06
N PRO A 320 -3.78 -15.82 14.97
CA PRO A 320 -4.01 -17.26 15.07
C PRO A 320 -4.39 -18.00 13.79
N GLY A 321 -3.39 -18.60 13.15
CA GLY A 321 -3.51 -19.42 11.95
C GLY A 321 -3.45 -18.65 10.63
N ALA A 322 -2.76 -17.51 10.60
CA ALA A 322 -2.35 -16.79 9.41
C ALA A 322 -1.66 -17.69 8.35
N SER A 323 -0.83 -18.64 8.76
CA SER A 323 -0.21 -19.64 7.86
C SER A 323 -1.22 -20.43 7.01
N ARG A 324 -2.45 -20.62 7.54
CA ARG A 324 -3.55 -21.30 6.84
C ARG A 324 -4.23 -20.42 5.79
N GLY A 325 -3.88 -19.14 5.70
CA GLY A 325 -4.45 -18.20 4.75
C GLY A 325 -4.10 -18.50 3.29
N LEU A 326 -2.88 -18.96 3.02
CA LEU A 326 -2.46 -19.44 1.69
C LEU A 326 -2.76 -20.94 1.50
N ALA A 327 -2.45 -21.77 2.50
CA ALA A 327 -2.55 -23.23 2.44
C ALA A 327 -3.98 -23.80 2.30
N ARG A 328 -5.00 -22.93 2.19
CA ARG A 328 -6.41 -23.26 1.94
C ARG A 328 -6.90 -22.86 0.55
N ILE A 329 -6.05 -22.28 -0.30
CA ILE A 329 -6.39 -21.97 -1.69
C ILE A 329 -5.98 -23.16 -2.59
N PRO A 330 -6.91 -23.76 -3.37
CA PRO A 330 -6.57 -24.84 -4.29
C PRO A 330 -5.48 -24.44 -5.29
N GLY A 331 -4.47 -25.30 -5.47
CA GLY A 331 -3.36 -25.08 -6.40
C GLY A 331 -2.20 -24.24 -5.87
N VAL A 332 -2.35 -23.59 -4.70
CA VAL A 332 -1.27 -22.88 -4.02
C VAL A 332 -0.48 -23.86 -3.16
N ARG A 333 0.86 -23.78 -3.20
CA ARG A 333 1.81 -24.54 -2.38
C ARG A 333 2.75 -23.57 -1.68
#